data_AF-A0A524CA32-F1
#
_entry.id   AF-A0A524CA32-F1
#
_cell.length_a   1.000
_cell.length_b   1.000
_cell.length_c   1.000
_cell.angle_alpha   90.00
_cell.angle_beta   90.00
_cell.angle_gamma   90.00
#
_symmetry.space_group_name_H-M   'P 1'
#
loop_
_entity.id
_entity.type
_entity.pdbx_description
1 polymer ?
#
loop_
_entity_poly.entity_id
_entity_poly.type
_entity_poly.pdbx_seq_one_letter_code
_entity_poly.pdbx_strand_id
1 'polypeptide(L)'
;VNCTVTGNIAYDNDEGIATSNCDNTSIIDNFLHTNNDGIRLSGNSDNNNVSVNLIKNNVDTGIFMSQSDSNIISWNAIHGNAICLNETLSTGNNIFNNSCTLATLTEGGFNPSSGDTNTDFVYSVKYTDPDNLPPSGINVIINGVEHDMTKLTPSDNTYHDGCIYVYTTTLPAGSSHTHYFEAGDLMDTSRSPATGEDLGPYVESAPIPGFTWIYGLLGIFFVFGLILVLNRKKQIINI
;
A
#
# COMPACT_ATOMS: atom_id res chain seq x y z
N VAL A 1 -3.81 -4.77 39.53
CA VAL A 1 -5.08 -5.39 39.09
C VAL A 1 -4.81 -6.10 37.78
N ASN A 2 -4.88 -7.43 37.71
CA ASN A 2 -4.63 -8.14 36.45
C ASN A 2 -5.91 -8.13 35.60
N CYS A 3 -6.02 -7.17 34.68
CA CYS A 3 -7.17 -7.03 33.79
C CYS A 3 -6.72 -6.95 32.33
N THR A 4 -7.60 -7.37 31.42
CA THR A 4 -7.40 -7.23 29.97
C THR A 4 -8.60 -6.48 29.40
N VAL A 5 -8.32 -5.38 28.70
CA VAL A 5 -9.27 -4.56 27.95
C VAL A 5 -8.95 -4.75 26.48
N THR A 6 -9.83 -5.46 25.75
CA THR A 6 -9.57 -5.81 24.35
C THR A 6 -10.83 -5.86 23.49
N GLY A 7 -10.69 -5.53 22.21
CA GLY A 7 -11.77 -5.56 21.22
C GLY A 7 -12.82 -4.47 21.40
N ASN A 8 -12.49 -3.37 22.10
CA ASN A 8 -13.46 -2.30 22.38
C ASN A 8 -13.36 -1.19 21.35
N ILE A 9 -14.49 -0.52 21.11
CA ILE A 9 -14.57 0.71 20.33
C ILE A 9 -15.05 1.82 21.27
N ALA A 10 -14.28 2.91 21.40
CA ALA A 10 -14.66 4.06 22.23
C ALA A 10 -14.49 5.38 21.48
N TYR A 11 -15.56 6.18 21.47
CA TYR A 11 -15.61 7.45 20.76
C TYR A 11 -16.59 8.44 21.41
N ASP A 12 -16.38 9.74 21.14
CA ASP A 12 -17.15 10.85 21.71
C ASP A 12 -17.14 10.91 23.26
N ASN A 13 -16.03 10.54 23.89
CA ASN A 13 -15.81 10.63 25.35
C ASN A 13 -14.74 11.67 25.69
N ASP A 14 -14.55 11.93 26.99
CA ASP A 14 -13.35 12.65 27.47
C ASP A 14 -12.14 11.73 27.28
N GLU A 15 -12.05 10.61 28.01
CA GLU A 15 -11.07 9.55 27.72
C GLU A 15 -11.72 8.34 27.05
N GLY A 16 -11.08 7.80 26.00
CA GLY A 16 -11.49 6.53 25.39
C GLY A 16 -11.31 5.34 26.34
N ILE A 17 -10.10 5.20 26.90
CA ILE A 17 -9.80 4.25 27.98
C ILE A 17 -8.93 4.98 29.02
N ALA A 18 -9.34 4.94 30.29
CA ALA A 18 -8.56 5.52 31.38
C ALA A 18 -8.24 4.48 32.46
N THR A 19 -7.02 4.51 32.97
CA THR A 19 -6.61 3.77 34.16
C THR A 19 -6.20 4.73 35.28
N SER A 20 -6.56 4.37 36.51
CA SER A 20 -6.16 5.09 37.71
C SER A 20 -5.84 4.10 38.82
N ASN A 21 -4.62 4.14 39.37
CA ASN A 21 -4.13 3.18 40.38
C ASN A 21 -4.32 1.72 39.94
N CYS A 22 -4.11 1.45 38.64
CA CYS A 22 -4.29 0.13 38.07
C CYS A 22 -2.97 -0.37 37.50
N ASP A 23 -2.40 -1.40 38.13
CA ASP A 23 -1.16 -2.01 37.67
C ASP A 23 -1.40 -3.34 36.96
N ASN A 24 -0.52 -3.72 36.03
CA ASN A 24 -0.56 -5.03 35.35
C ASN A 24 -1.82 -5.23 34.48
N THR A 25 -2.33 -4.15 33.89
CA THR A 25 -3.43 -4.15 32.93
C THR A 25 -2.89 -4.31 31.51
N SER A 26 -3.56 -5.09 30.68
CA SER A 26 -3.30 -5.18 29.24
C SER A 26 -4.41 -4.47 28.46
N ILE A 27 -4.08 -3.43 27.71
CA ILE A 27 -4.99 -2.69 26.83
C ILE A 27 -4.58 -3.01 25.40
N ILE A 28 -5.31 -3.92 24.74
CA ILE A 28 -4.88 -4.53 23.48
C ILE A 28 -6.00 -4.55 22.46
N ASP A 29 -5.73 -4.22 21.20
CA ASP A 29 -6.71 -4.37 20.10
C ASP A 29 -8.00 -3.58 20.36
N ASN A 30 -7.86 -2.31 20.77
CA ASN A 30 -8.98 -1.39 20.91
C ASN A 30 -8.93 -0.32 19.83
N PHE A 31 -10.10 0.13 19.40
CA PHE A 31 -10.28 1.21 18.44
C PHE A 31 -10.83 2.46 19.13
N LEU A 32 -9.99 3.48 19.29
CA LEU A 32 -10.27 4.67 20.08
C LEU A 32 -10.19 5.91 19.18
N HIS A 33 -11.29 6.62 18.99
CA HIS A 33 -11.30 7.78 18.12
C HIS A 33 -12.24 8.88 18.58
N THR A 34 -11.97 10.14 18.21
CA THR A 34 -12.88 11.26 18.49
C THR A 34 -13.20 11.44 19.99
N ASN A 35 -12.29 11.02 20.87
CA ASN A 35 -12.32 11.37 22.29
C ASN A 35 -11.46 12.61 22.53
N ASN A 36 -11.41 13.13 23.75
CA ASN A 36 -10.41 14.14 24.11
C ASN A 36 -9.02 13.49 24.17
N ASP A 37 -8.84 12.49 25.03
CA ASP A 37 -7.68 11.61 25.06
C ASP A 37 -8.06 10.19 24.58
N GLY A 38 -7.17 9.52 23.85
CA GLY A 38 -7.38 8.13 23.45
C GLY A 38 -7.25 7.17 24.63
N ILE A 39 -6.02 6.98 25.13
CA ILE A 39 -5.71 6.20 26.33
C ILE A 39 -5.03 7.09 27.36
N ARG A 40 -5.50 7.04 28.60
CA ARG A 40 -4.91 7.76 29.73
C ARG A 40 -4.46 6.80 30.82
N LEU A 41 -3.15 6.69 31.03
CA LEU A 41 -2.57 6.00 32.18
C LEU A 41 -2.24 7.04 33.26
N SER A 42 -2.91 6.97 34.40
CA SER A 42 -2.74 7.98 35.46
C SER A 42 -2.71 7.41 36.87
N GLY A 43 -2.23 8.21 37.82
CA GLY A 43 -2.36 7.94 39.26
C GLY A 43 -1.71 6.62 39.68
N ASN A 44 -0.42 6.46 39.40
CA ASN A 44 0.36 5.25 39.65
C ASN A 44 -0.27 4.01 39.00
N SER A 45 -0.58 4.11 37.70
CA SER A 45 -0.96 2.95 36.90
C SER A 45 0.31 2.37 36.29
N ASP A 46 0.94 1.44 36.97
CA ASP A 46 2.29 0.98 36.64
C ASP A 46 2.29 -0.41 35.98
N ASN A 47 3.36 -0.74 35.26
CA ASN A 47 3.53 -2.09 34.68
C ASN A 47 2.38 -2.53 33.75
N ASN A 48 1.71 -1.60 33.08
CA ASN A 48 0.67 -1.89 32.11
C ASN A 48 1.27 -2.13 30.72
N ASN A 49 0.56 -2.91 29.91
CA ASN A 49 0.91 -3.14 28.51
C ASN A 49 -0.18 -2.56 27.61
N VAL A 50 0.18 -1.56 26.80
CA VAL A 50 -0.69 -0.93 25.79
C VAL A 50 -0.16 -1.28 24.42
N SER A 51 -0.84 -2.17 23.71
CA SER A 51 -0.35 -2.61 22.41
C SER A 51 -1.40 -2.93 21.37
N VAL A 52 -1.10 -2.77 20.09
CA VAL A 52 -2.01 -3.15 19.00
C VAL A 52 -3.33 -2.36 19.04
N ASN A 53 -3.34 -1.14 19.60
CA ASN A 53 -4.52 -0.28 19.57
C ASN A 53 -4.47 0.65 18.36
N LEU A 54 -5.64 0.90 17.76
CA LEU A 54 -5.84 1.94 16.76
C LEU A 54 -6.44 3.17 17.44
N ILE A 55 -5.67 4.24 17.58
CA ILE A 55 -5.99 5.42 18.37
C ILE A 55 -5.87 6.64 17.48
N LYS A 56 -6.99 7.16 16.97
CA LYS A 56 -6.93 8.21 15.94
C LYS A 56 -7.91 9.35 16.11
N ASN A 57 -7.52 10.52 15.63
CA ASN A 57 -8.40 11.70 15.59
C ASN A 57 -9.02 12.05 16.95
N ASN A 58 -8.29 11.85 18.05
CA ASN A 58 -8.66 12.39 19.36
C ASN A 58 -8.22 13.86 19.43
N VAL A 59 -8.93 14.67 20.21
CA VAL A 59 -8.78 16.13 20.23
C VAL A 59 -7.42 16.56 20.78
N ASP A 60 -6.92 15.86 21.79
CA ASP A 60 -5.65 16.16 22.45
C ASP A 60 -4.65 15.01 22.23
N THR A 61 -4.49 14.11 23.20
CA THR A 61 -3.41 13.12 23.18
C THR A 61 -3.92 11.74 22.81
N GLY A 62 -3.22 11.03 21.92
CA GLY A 62 -3.51 9.63 21.61
C GLY A 62 -3.26 8.73 22.83
N ILE A 63 -2.04 8.72 23.37
CA ILE A 63 -1.72 8.05 24.63
C ILE A 63 -1.07 9.03 25.61
N PHE A 64 -1.74 9.32 26.71
CA PHE A 64 -1.26 10.17 27.79
C PHE A 64 -0.87 9.34 29.01
N MET A 65 0.34 9.58 29.53
CA MET A 65 0.86 8.95 30.75
C MET A 65 1.20 10.03 31.77
N SER A 66 0.66 9.91 32.99
CA SER A 66 0.93 10.84 34.07
C SER A 66 1.12 10.13 35.41
N GLN A 67 2.29 10.30 36.04
CA GLN A 67 2.63 9.60 37.28
C GLN A 67 2.37 8.09 37.13
N SER A 68 2.88 7.46 36.07
CA SER A 68 2.62 6.06 35.75
C SER A 68 3.86 5.44 35.13
N ASP A 69 4.47 4.52 35.87
CA ASP A 69 5.84 4.05 35.67
C ASP A 69 5.89 2.64 35.07
N SER A 70 7.02 2.30 34.44
CA SER A 70 7.34 0.94 33.98
C SER A 70 6.30 0.32 33.03
N ASN A 71 5.54 1.13 32.30
CA ASN A 71 4.57 0.69 31.30
C ASN A 71 5.26 0.34 29.97
N ILE A 72 4.65 -0.55 29.20
CA ILE A 72 5.08 -0.92 27.85
C ILE A 72 4.04 -0.39 26.86
N ILE A 73 4.47 0.49 25.96
CA ILE A 73 3.62 1.06 24.90
C ILE A 73 4.21 0.64 23.55
N SER A 74 3.56 -0.30 22.86
CA SER A 74 4.14 -0.83 21.61
C SER A 74 3.13 -1.24 20.57
N TRP A 75 3.49 -1.13 19.30
CA TRP A 75 2.65 -1.60 18.20
C TRP A 75 1.29 -0.93 18.11
N ASN A 76 1.15 0.33 18.56
CA ASN A 76 -0.08 1.10 18.43
C ASN A 76 0.00 2.03 17.20
N ALA A 77 -1.13 2.20 16.51
CA ALA A 77 -1.30 3.23 15.48
C ALA A 77 -2.01 4.43 16.11
N ILE A 78 -1.32 5.57 16.26
CA ILE A 78 -1.66 6.71 17.11
C ILE A 78 -1.70 8.03 16.31
N HIS A 79 -2.21 8.01 15.08
CA HIS A 79 -2.18 9.16 14.15
C HIS A 79 -3.41 10.05 14.22
N GLY A 80 -3.30 11.27 13.69
CA GLY A 80 -4.42 12.23 13.64
C GLY A 80 -4.81 12.84 14.99
N ASN A 81 -4.14 12.47 16.09
CA ASN A 81 -4.26 13.12 17.39
C ASN A 81 -3.42 14.41 17.41
N ALA A 82 -3.78 15.40 18.23
CA ALA A 82 -2.98 16.63 18.34
C ALA A 82 -1.57 16.34 18.90
N ILE A 83 -1.50 15.41 19.85
CA ILE A 83 -0.25 14.84 20.36
C ILE A 83 -0.35 13.32 20.24
N CYS A 84 0.65 12.68 19.64
CA CYS A 84 0.68 11.22 19.54
C CYS A 84 0.83 10.57 20.93
N LEU A 85 1.92 10.90 21.62
CA LEU A 85 2.31 10.35 22.92
C LEU A 85 2.78 11.49 23.82
N ASN A 86 2.31 11.50 25.07
CA ASN A 86 2.75 12.48 26.06
C ASN A 86 2.99 11.81 27.42
N GLU A 87 4.22 11.94 27.92
CA GLU A 87 4.63 11.43 29.23
C GLU A 87 4.94 12.57 30.19
N THR A 88 4.28 12.54 31.36
CA THR A 88 4.48 13.52 32.42
C THR A 88 4.74 12.83 33.74
N LEU A 89 5.77 13.27 34.47
CA LEU A 89 6.10 12.74 35.82
C LEU A 89 6.16 11.20 35.89
N SER A 90 6.57 10.56 34.80
CA SER A 90 6.60 9.10 34.64
C SER A 90 8.02 8.66 34.33
N THR A 91 8.39 7.45 34.76
CA THR A 91 9.74 6.91 34.65
C THR A 91 9.72 5.43 34.27
N GLY A 92 10.75 4.97 33.56
CA GLY A 92 10.92 3.56 33.23
C GLY A 92 9.95 3.00 32.18
N ASN A 93 9.14 3.83 31.54
CA ASN A 93 8.27 3.39 30.44
C ASN A 93 9.10 2.99 29.22
N ASN A 94 8.67 1.94 28.53
CA ASN A 94 9.29 1.42 27.32
C ASN A 94 8.36 1.62 26.13
N ILE A 95 8.73 2.55 25.25
CA ILE A 95 7.91 2.98 24.10
C ILE A 95 8.65 2.65 22.80
N PHE A 96 8.10 1.76 22.00
CA PHE A 96 8.72 1.32 20.75
C PHE A 96 7.69 0.86 19.72
N ASN A 97 8.03 0.97 18.43
CA ASN A 97 7.20 0.52 17.31
C ASN A 97 5.75 1.05 17.36
N ASN A 98 5.55 2.31 17.73
CA ASN A 98 4.25 2.97 17.59
C ASN A 98 4.29 3.86 16.35
N SER A 99 3.19 3.88 15.58
CA SER A 99 3.04 4.70 14.38
C SER A 99 2.27 5.97 14.75
N CYS A 100 2.93 7.11 14.78
CA CYS A 100 2.31 8.41 15.08
C CYS A 100 1.79 9.11 13.83
N THR A 101 2.22 8.65 12.66
CA THR A 101 1.96 9.26 11.36
C THR A 101 1.62 8.19 10.35
N LEU A 102 0.74 8.53 9.41
CA LEU A 102 0.39 7.62 8.32
C LEU A 102 1.53 7.54 7.31
N ALA A 103 1.88 6.32 6.91
CA ALA A 103 2.72 6.08 5.75
C ALA A 103 2.05 6.59 4.46
N THR A 104 2.86 6.88 3.45
CA THR A 104 2.40 7.36 2.15
C THR A 104 3.03 6.57 1.01
N LEU A 105 2.24 6.39 -0.05
CA LEU A 105 2.70 5.87 -1.33
C LEU A 105 2.72 6.99 -2.36
N THR A 106 3.89 7.26 -2.93
CA THR A 106 4.09 8.28 -3.96
C THR A 106 4.82 7.68 -5.15
N GLU A 107 4.86 8.43 -6.26
CA GLU A 107 5.62 8.04 -7.46
C GLU A 107 5.24 6.62 -7.98
N GLY A 108 3.98 6.22 -7.76
CA GLY A 108 3.43 4.98 -8.29
C GLY A 108 3.34 5.03 -9.80
N GLY A 109 3.79 3.98 -10.47
CA GLY A 109 3.70 3.86 -11.92
C GLY A 109 4.35 2.61 -12.47
N PHE A 110 4.55 2.61 -13.79
CA PHE A 110 5.09 1.46 -14.51
C PHE A 110 5.93 1.89 -15.72
N ASN A 111 6.82 1.01 -16.16
CA ASN A 111 7.61 1.19 -17.38
C ASN A 111 7.99 -0.17 -18.00
N PRO A 112 7.96 -0.34 -19.34
CA PRO A 112 7.59 0.65 -20.36
C PRO A 112 6.09 0.93 -20.44
N SER A 113 5.70 2.02 -21.10
CA SER A 113 4.28 2.37 -21.28
C SER A 113 3.55 1.46 -22.29
N SER A 114 4.33 0.79 -23.14
CA SER A 114 3.83 -0.18 -24.11
C SER A 114 4.89 -1.25 -24.42
N GLY A 115 4.42 -2.40 -24.88
CA GLY A 115 5.25 -3.54 -25.26
C GLY A 115 4.42 -4.65 -25.88
N ASP A 116 5.02 -5.80 -26.10
CA ASP A 116 4.32 -7.02 -26.49
C ASP A 116 4.20 -8.01 -25.32
N THR A 117 3.58 -9.18 -25.56
CA THR A 117 3.42 -10.22 -24.52
C THR A 117 4.73 -10.82 -24.00
N ASN A 118 5.89 -10.49 -24.58
CA ASN A 118 7.21 -10.90 -24.09
C ASN A 118 7.94 -9.76 -23.36
N THR A 119 7.36 -8.57 -23.29
CA THR A 119 7.97 -7.40 -22.68
C THR A 119 7.83 -7.46 -21.15
N ASP A 120 8.94 -7.30 -20.45
CA ASP A 120 8.94 -7.14 -18.99
C ASP A 120 8.49 -5.72 -18.63
N PHE A 121 7.39 -5.63 -17.89
CA PHE A 121 6.88 -4.40 -17.30
C PHE A 121 7.28 -4.34 -15.83
N VAL A 122 7.90 -3.23 -15.44
CA VAL A 122 8.30 -2.96 -14.06
C VAL A 122 7.33 -1.95 -13.47
N TYR A 123 6.58 -2.38 -12.48
CA TYR A 123 5.78 -1.51 -11.62
C TYR A 123 6.65 -1.04 -10.45
N SER A 124 6.55 0.24 -10.09
CA SER A 124 7.31 0.82 -9.00
C SER A 124 6.47 1.79 -8.19
N VAL A 125 6.74 1.84 -6.89
CA VAL A 125 6.14 2.83 -5.98
C VAL A 125 7.13 3.18 -4.87
N LYS A 126 7.08 4.42 -4.38
CA LYS A 126 7.88 4.89 -3.24
C LYS A 126 7.03 4.84 -1.96
N TYR A 127 7.47 4.06 -0.98
CA TYR A 127 6.91 4.00 0.36
C TYR A 127 7.66 4.95 1.28
N THR A 128 6.95 5.85 1.97
CA THR A 128 7.53 6.79 2.94
C THR A 128 6.77 6.73 4.25
N ASP A 129 7.49 6.51 5.35
CA ASP A 129 6.95 6.41 6.71
C ASP A 129 7.75 7.34 7.65
N PRO A 130 7.15 8.43 8.16
CA PRO A 130 7.87 9.39 9.00
C PRO A 130 8.36 8.83 10.34
N ASP A 131 7.74 7.75 10.84
CA ASP A 131 8.16 7.03 12.05
C ASP A 131 9.23 5.96 11.74
N ASN A 132 9.68 5.91 10.48
CA ASN A 132 10.68 4.97 9.96
C ASN A 132 10.27 3.50 10.18
N LEU A 133 8.98 3.21 10.12
CA LEU A 133 8.46 1.85 10.22
C LEU A 133 8.48 1.15 8.86
N PRO A 134 8.90 -0.13 8.80
CA PRO A 134 8.78 -0.91 7.59
C PRO A 134 7.30 -1.19 7.27
N PRO A 135 6.92 -1.31 5.98
CA PRO A 135 5.61 -1.84 5.64
C PRO A 135 5.49 -3.30 6.10
N SER A 136 4.30 -3.68 6.58
CA SER A 136 3.95 -5.07 6.85
C SER A 136 3.72 -5.86 5.57
N GLY A 137 3.33 -5.17 4.49
CA GLY A 137 3.21 -5.68 3.13
C GLY A 137 3.02 -4.54 2.14
N ILE A 138 3.45 -4.74 0.89
CA ILE A 138 3.26 -3.76 -0.18
C ILE A 138 3.02 -4.48 -1.51
N ASN A 139 1.92 -4.12 -2.14
CA ASN A 139 1.37 -4.81 -3.29
C ASN A 139 1.14 -3.84 -4.43
N VAL A 140 1.33 -4.33 -5.66
CA VAL A 140 0.68 -3.77 -6.84
C VAL A 140 -0.52 -4.64 -7.17
N ILE A 141 -1.67 -4.01 -7.41
CA ILE A 141 -2.89 -4.69 -7.82
C ILE A 141 -3.04 -4.43 -9.31
N ILE A 142 -2.98 -5.47 -10.14
CA ILE A 142 -3.06 -5.37 -11.61
C ILE A 142 -4.34 -6.07 -12.08
N ASN A 143 -5.26 -5.33 -12.72
CA ASN A 143 -6.58 -5.83 -13.13
C ASN A 143 -7.35 -6.51 -11.97
N GLY A 144 -7.22 -5.99 -10.76
CA GLY A 144 -7.82 -6.56 -9.54
C GLY A 144 -7.10 -7.77 -8.94
N VAL A 145 -5.89 -8.12 -9.40
CA VAL A 145 -5.07 -9.21 -8.84
C VAL A 145 -3.89 -8.63 -8.07
N GLU A 146 -3.74 -9.01 -6.80
CA GLU A 146 -2.65 -8.60 -5.93
C GLU A 146 -1.33 -9.31 -6.26
N HIS A 147 -0.24 -8.54 -6.24
CA HIS A 147 1.13 -9.02 -6.40
C HIS A 147 2.06 -8.36 -5.39
N ASP A 148 2.74 -9.18 -4.58
CA ASP A 148 3.75 -8.71 -3.64
C ASP A 148 4.90 -8.01 -4.36
N MET A 149 5.29 -6.84 -3.86
CA MET A 149 6.44 -6.09 -4.36
C MET A 149 7.68 -6.32 -3.49
N THR A 150 8.86 -6.09 -4.07
CA THR A 150 10.14 -6.24 -3.37
C THR A 150 10.93 -4.95 -3.40
N LYS A 151 11.76 -4.70 -2.38
CA LYS A 151 12.63 -3.51 -2.36
C LYS A 151 13.53 -3.50 -3.59
N LEU A 152 13.62 -2.37 -4.26
CA LEU A 152 14.60 -2.14 -5.31
C LEU A 152 16.03 -2.25 -4.76
N THR A 153 16.25 -1.72 -3.56
CA THR A 153 17.53 -1.79 -2.84
C THR A 153 17.32 -2.53 -1.51
N PRO A 154 17.67 -3.82 -1.40
CA PRO A 154 17.40 -4.61 -0.19
C PRO A 154 18.03 -4.09 1.10
N SER A 155 19.13 -3.34 1.01
CA SER A 155 19.83 -2.75 2.15
C SER A 155 19.24 -1.42 2.63
N ASP A 156 18.34 -0.82 1.85
CA ASP A 156 17.70 0.44 2.21
C ASP A 156 16.64 0.20 3.30
N ASN A 157 16.91 0.67 4.51
CA ASN A 157 16.02 0.55 5.67
C ASN A 157 15.68 1.93 6.26
N THR A 158 15.80 2.97 5.44
CA THR A 158 15.41 4.33 5.77
C THR A 158 14.07 4.59 5.07
N TYR A 159 12.98 4.47 5.82
CA TYR A 159 11.63 4.68 5.29
C TYR A 159 11.20 6.14 5.41
N HIS A 160 11.86 6.93 6.28
CA HIS A 160 11.51 8.35 6.46
C HIS A 160 11.85 9.24 5.26
N ASP A 161 12.86 8.89 4.45
CA ASP A 161 13.21 9.57 3.18
C ASP A 161 12.67 8.82 1.95
N GLY A 162 12.25 7.57 2.19
CA GLY A 162 11.37 6.76 1.39
C GLY A 162 12.11 5.71 0.58
N CYS A 163 11.54 4.51 0.56
CA CYS A 163 12.12 3.32 -0.03
C CYS A 163 11.31 2.88 -1.27
N ILE A 164 12.00 2.55 -2.35
CA ILE A 164 11.36 2.14 -3.62
C ILE A 164 11.11 0.63 -3.62
N TYR A 165 9.88 0.24 -3.95
CA TYR A 165 9.47 -1.15 -4.18
C TYR A 165 9.13 -1.36 -5.65
N VAL A 166 9.43 -2.57 -6.15
CA VAL A 166 9.25 -2.97 -7.54
C VAL A 166 8.60 -4.35 -7.69
N TYR A 167 7.85 -4.52 -8.76
CA TYR A 167 7.32 -5.80 -9.24
C TYR A 167 7.49 -5.88 -10.76
N THR A 168 8.07 -6.98 -11.25
CA THR A 168 8.32 -7.19 -12.69
C THR A 168 7.49 -8.35 -13.19
N THR A 169 6.76 -8.15 -14.30
CA THR A 169 5.95 -9.19 -14.92
C THR A 169 5.76 -8.97 -16.41
N THR A 170 5.35 -10.03 -17.11
CA THR A 170 4.77 -9.93 -18.46
C THR A 170 3.26 -9.94 -18.37
N LEU A 171 2.58 -9.43 -19.39
CA LEU A 171 1.12 -9.31 -19.41
C LEU A 171 0.53 -9.88 -20.70
N PRO A 172 -0.72 -10.36 -20.67
CA PRO A 172 -1.42 -10.75 -21.88
C PRO A 172 -1.69 -9.53 -22.77
N ALA A 173 -1.91 -9.75 -24.06
CA ALA A 173 -2.23 -8.66 -24.98
C ALA A 173 -3.55 -7.97 -24.57
N GLY A 174 -3.54 -6.64 -24.52
CA GLY A 174 -4.65 -5.84 -24.03
C GLY A 174 -4.32 -4.36 -23.95
N SER A 175 -5.34 -3.51 -24.10
CA SER A 175 -5.22 -2.04 -24.02
C SER A 175 -5.86 -1.42 -22.78
N SER A 176 -6.39 -2.26 -21.89
CA SER A 176 -7.22 -1.85 -20.74
C SER A 176 -6.65 -2.33 -19.42
N HIS A 177 -5.34 -2.56 -19.34
CA HIS A 177 -4.73 -2.88 -18.07
C HIS A 177 -4.90 -1.71 -17.11
N THR A 178 -5.19 -2.04 -15.86
CA THR A 178 -5.32 -1.09 -14.78
C THR A 178 -4.49 -1.52 -13.60
N HIS A 179 -4.02 -0.57 -12.82
CA HIS A 179 -3.29 -0.87 -11.60
C HIS A 179 -3.44 0.20 -10.52
N TYR A 180 -3.11 -0.19 -9.29
CA TYR A 180 -2.86 0.70 -8.17
C TYR A 180 -1.96 -0.01 -7.16
N PHE A 181 -1.49 0.72 -6.17
CA PHE A 181 -0.58 0.23 -5.14
C PHE A 181 -1.22 0.35 -3.77
N GLU A 182 -0.96 -0.63 -2.90
CA GLU A 182 -1.35 -0.61 -1.50
C GLU A 182 -0.18 -1.04 -0.63
N ALA A 183 -0.01 -0.39 0.52
CA ALA A 183 0.95 -0.79 1.53
C ALA A 183 0.31 -0.69 2.91
N GLY A 184 0.45 -1.76 3.69
CA GLY A 184 0.07 -1.79 5.09
C GLY A 184 1.28 -1.51 5.98
N ASP A 185 1.04 -0.88 7.12
CA ASP A 185 1.94 -0.96 8.29
C ASP A 185 1.30 -1.87 9.37
N LEU A 186 1.44 -1.53 10.64
CA LEU A 186 0.88 -2.28 11.76
C LEU A 186 -0.63 -2.39 11.74
N MET A 187 -1.34 -1.31 11.41
CA MET A 187 -2.82 -1.26 11.42
C MET A 187 -3.41 -0.29 10.39
N ASP A 188 -2.57 0.45 9.66
CA ASP A 188 -3.00 1.39 8.63
C ASP A 188 -2.63 0.91 7.24
N THR A 189 -3.41 1.37 6.27
CA THR A 189 -3.22 1.09 4.85
C THR A 189 -3.07 2.40 4.10
N SER A 190 -2.02 2.50 3.29
CA SER A 190 -1.77 3.58 2.34
C SER A 190 -2.02 3.07 0.92
N ARG A 191 -2.49 3.96 0.04
CA ARG A 191 -2.88 3.62 -1.34
C ARG A 191 -2.43 4.67 -2.33
N SER A 192 -2.01 4.26 -3.52
CA SER A 192 -1.69 5.15 -4.65
C SER A 192 -2.21 4.59 -5.98
N PRO A 193 -3.04 5.33 -6.74
CA PRO A 193 -3.65 6.60 -6.38
C PRO A 193 -4.61 6.45 -5.18
N ALA A 194 -4.96 7.54 -4.51
CA ALA A 194 -5.85 7.47 -3.33
C ALA A 194 -7.25 6.89 -3.65
N THR A 195 -7.71 7.05 -4.89
CA THR A 195 -8.98 6.50 -5.40
C THR A 195 -8.84 6.08 -6.85
N GLY A 196 -9.60 5.09 -7.30
CA GLY A 196 -9.58 4.63 -8.70
C GLY A 196 -8.29 3.87 -9.05
N GLU A 197 -8.02 3.71 -10.34
CA GLU A 197 -6.89 2.93 -10.84
C GLU A 197 -6.22 3.68 -11.99
N ASP A 198 -4.91 3.54 -12.10
CA ASP A 198 -4.13 4.09 -13.21
C ASP A 198 -4.18 3.14 -14.41
N LEU A 199 -4.22 3.72 -15.62
CA LEU A 199 -4.31 2.98 -16.88
C LEU A 199 -2.94 2.57 -17.41
N GLY A 200 -2.89 1.39 -18.03
CA GLY A 200 -1.74 0.83 -18.73
C GLY A 200 -1.05 -0.29 -17.94
N PRO A 201 -0.04 -0.95 -18.57
CA PRO A 201 0.53 -0.67 -19.90
C PRO A 201 -0.35 -1.11 -21.07
N TYR A 202 -0.01 -0.64 -22.28
CA TYR A 202 -0.59 -1.17 -23.53
C TYR A 202 0.24 -2.35 -24.05
N VAL A 203 -0.40 -3.50 -24.24
CA VAL A 203 0.31 -4.75 -24.56
C VAL A 203 -0.20 -5.32 -25.88
N GLU A 204 0.68 -5.40 -26.86
CA GLU A 204 0.42 -6.03 -28.15
C GLU A 204 0.66 -7.54 -28.09
N SER A 205 0.07 -8.29 -29.03
CA SER A 205 0.44 -9.69 -29.20
C SER A 205 1.87 -9.77 -29.73
N ALA A 206 2.72 -10.58 -29.10
CA ALA A 206 4.06 -10.80 -29.62
C ALA A 206 4.01 -11.38 -31.06
N PRO A 207 4.97 -11.00 -31.93
CA PRO A 207 5.08 -11.57 -33.26
C PRO A 207 5.24 -13.10 -33.19
N ILE A 208 4.47 -13.84 -33.99
CA ILE A 208 4.62 -15.30 -34.11
C ILE A 208 5.99 -15.59 -34.77
N PRO A 209 6.92 -16.30 -34.09
CA PRO A 209 8.20 -16.66 -34.67
C PRO A 209 8.01 -17.47 -35.96
N GLY A 210 8.53 -16.97 -37.08
CA GLY A 210 8.47 -17.64 -38.39
C GLY A 210 7.31 -17.23 -39.31
N PHE A 211 6.37 -16.38 -38.88
CA PHE A 211 5.25 -15.92 -39.71
C PHE A 211 5.48 -14.56 -40.43
N THR A 212 6.62 -13.89 -40.18
CA THR A 212 6.95 -12.56 -40.73
C THR A 212 7.19 -12.54 -42.24
N TRP A 213 7.38 -13.69 -42.90
CA TRP A 213 7.59 -13.78 -44.35
C TRP A 213 6.29 -13.90 -45.16
N ILE A 214 5.16 -14.21 -44.52
CA ILE A 214 3.91 -14.52 -45.22
C ILE A 214 3.17 -13.23 -45.63
N TYR A 215 3.30 -12.12 -44.88
CA TYR A 215 2.74 -10.84 -45.32
C TYR A 215 3.44 -10.26 -46.57
N GLY A 216 4.74 -10.54 -46.75
CA GLY A 216 5.47 -10.21 -47.99
C GLY A 216 5.05 -11.06 -49.20
N LEU A 217 4.57 -12.28 -48.98
CA LEU A 217 4.11 -13.19 -50.05
C LEU A 217 2.61 -13.03 -50.36
N LEU A 218 1.75 -12.83 -49.36
CA LEU A 218 0.30 -12.62 -49.57
C LEU A 218 -0.02 -11.26 -50.22
N GLY A 219 0.78 -10.22 -49.96
CA GLY A 219 0.70 -8.94 -50.67
C GLY A 219 1.05 -9.06 -52.17
N ILE A 220 1.91 -10.02 -52.54
CA ILE A 220 2.25 -10.31 -53.94
C ILE A 220 1.16 -11.17 -54.61
N PHE A 221 0.55 -12.12 -53.89
CA PHE A 221 -0.53 -12.95 -54.45
C PHE A 221 -1.82 -12.16 -54.75
N PHE A 222 -2.16 -11.13 -53.96
CA PHE A 222 -3.32 -10.27 -54.27
C PHE A 222 -3.08 -9.37 -55.50
N VAL A 223 -1.84 -8.88 -55.71
CA VAL A 223 -1.51 -8.06 -56.88
C VAL A 223 -1.45 -8.88 -58.17
N PHE A 224 -0.87 -10.09 -58.14
CA PHE A 224 -0.85 -10.97 -59.32
C PHE A 224 -2.22 -11.61 -59.64
N GLY A 225 -3.02 -11.95 -58.62
CA GLY A 225 -4.38 -12.45 -58.80
C GLY A 225 -5.30 -11.43 -59.49
N LEU A 226 -5.20 -10.16 -59.12
CA LEU A 226 -5.97 -9.08 -59.74
C LEU A 226 -5.52 -8.79 -61.18
N ILE A 227 -4.21 -8.82 -61.47
CA ILE A 227 -3.66 -8.61 -62.82
C ILE A 227 -4.06 -9.74 -63.79
N LEU A 228 -4.09 -11.00 -63.35
CA LEU A 228 -4.54 -12.13 -64.17
C LEU A 228 -6.05 -12.07 -64.49
N VAL A 229 -6.87 -11.66 -63.52
CA VAL A 229 -8.33 -11.49 -63.71
C VAL A 229 -8.64 -10.33 -64.65
N LEU A 230 -7.90 -9.22 -64.56
CA LEU A 230 -8.06 -8.06 -65.46
C LEU A 230 -7.58 -8.36 -66.89
N ASN A 231 -6.50 -9.12 -67.06
CA ASN A 231 -6.04 -9.53 -68.40
C ASN A 231 -6.97 -10.55 -69.08
N ARG A 232 -7.61 -11.46 -68.32
CA ARG A 232 -8.64 -12.35 -68.88
C ARG A 232 -9.89 -11.61 -69.36
N LYS A 233 -10.32 -10.56 -68.66
CA LYS A 233 -11.48 -9.75 -69.11
C LYS A 233 -11.20 -8.94 -70.38
N LYS A 234 -9.97 -8.48 -70.63
CA LYS A 234 -9.61 -7.79 -71.88
C LYS A 234 -9.63 -8.68 -73.12
N GLN A 235 -9.36 -9.98 -72.99
CA GLN A 235 -9.37 -10.94 -74.10
C GLN A 235 -10.79 -11.37 -74.52
N ILE A 236 -11.77 -11.27 -73.62
CA ILE A 236 -13.17 -11.69 -73.88
C ILE A 236 -13.99 -10.57 -74.55
N ILE A 237 -13.56 -9.30 -74.46
CA ILE A 237 -14.29 -8.14 -74.99
C ILE A 237 -13.85 -7.78 -76.44
N ASN A 238 -12.83 -8.45 -76.99
CA ASN A 238 -12.29 -8.19 -78.34
C ASN A 238 -12.64 -9.29 -79.37
N ILE A 239 -13.81 -9.94 -79.26
CA ILE A 239 -14.38 -10.82 -80.31
C ILE A 239 -15.75 -10.28 -80.70
#